data_AF-A0A8T3ZV56-F1
#
_entry.id   AF-A0A8T3ZV56-F1
#
_cell.length_a   1.000
_cell.length_b   1.000
_cell.length_c   1.000
_cell.angle_alpha   90.00
_cell.angle_beta   90.00
_cell.angle_gamma   90.00
#
_symmetry.space_group_name_H-M   'P 1'
#
loop_
_entity.id
_entity.type
_entity.pdbx_description
1 polymer ?
#
loop_
_entity_poly.entity_id
_entity_poly.type
_entity_poly.pdbx_seq_one_letter_code
_entity_poly.pdbx_strand_id
1 'polypeptide(L)'
;MDFIPAIAALGLAGLLAKLTDAVVDDGIKPRTLGWLDSAMGLAYGIIGGLAATGGTQFATVVIAITLGVLAGGKIDRRAHQYAIAGLLGVVALVGLPAVNVWMLILLIAAAAVDEKVSDIAEFRRDITAKILKARIVLEIASLGASAYFNDFTYFFAVLSFDIGYHAAEWLAGRMVPDSRIEGTHLIMDLSDCRRDRLADANYVRRFLRELPSKVGMTRIGEPVVHRLPPSQRGADPGGVSGFVVIAESHISIHTFPATREASVDVFSCRPFDAAKLEKLVKKSLGAGKIDSQVIQRWRRE
;
A
#
# COMPACT_ATOMS: atom_id res chain seq x y z
N MET A 1 8.68 37.17 3.96
CA MET A 1 7.92 36.52 5.05
C MET A 1 8.87 36.40 6.23
N ASP A 2 8.44 36.75 7.45
CA ASP A 2 9.31 36.66 8.63
C ASP A 2 9.57 35.21 9.04
N PHE A 3 10.57 35.00 9.91
CA PHE A 3 11.01 33.67 10.36
C PHE A 3 9.85 32.81 10.91
N ILE A 4 9.06 33.32 11.85
CA ILE A 4 7.99 32.55 12.51
C ILE A 4 6.90 32.09 11.51
N PRO A 5 6.32 32.98 10.68
CA PRO A 5 5.36 32.56 9.65
C PRO A 5 5.94 31.56 8.64
N ALA A 6 7.20 31.70 8.24
CA ALA A 6 7.83 30.78 7.28
C ALA A 6 8.04 29.38 7.87
N ILE A 7 8.47 29.29 9.13
CA ILE A 7 8.56 28.03 9.88
C ILE A 7 7.17 27.38 10.02
N ALA A 8 6.16 28.14 10.44
CA ALA A 8 4.80 27.62 10.58
C ALA A 8 4.23 27.13 9.24
N ALA A 9 4.49 27.85 8.14
CA ALA A 9 4.11 27.44 6.80
C ALA A 9 4.77 26.11 6.38
N LEU A 10 6.05 25.91 6.69
CA LEU A 10 6.75 24.63 6.44
C LEU A 10 6.13 23.47 7.22
N GLY A 11 5.82 23.67 8.50
CA GLY A 11 5.13 22.64 9.28
C GLY A 11 3.74 22.31 8.73
N LEU A 12 2.97 23.31 8.31
CA LEU A 12 1.69 23.09 7.67
C LEU A 12 1.83 22.37 6.31
N ALA A 13 2.86 22.70 5.53
CA ALA A 13 3.15 22.02 4.27
C ALA A 13 3.49 20.54 4.50
N GLY A 14 4.32 20.21 5.49
CA GLY A 14 4.64 18.83 5.86
C GLY A 14 3.41 18.04 6.31
N LEU A 15 2.56 18.65 7.15
CA LEU A 15 1.30 18.07 7.60
C LEU A 15 0.37 17.76 6.42
N LEU A 16 0.14 18.74 5.54
CA LEU A 16 -0.76 18.57 4.40
C LEU A 16 -0.19 17.61 3.37
N ALA A 17 1.13 17.56 3.16
CA ALA A 17 1.76 16.58 2.27
C ALA A 17 1.43 15.15 2.74
N LYS A 18 1.67 14.83 4.02
CA LYS A 18 1.38 13.49 4.55
C LYS A 18 -0.11 13.16 4.62
N LEU A 19 -0.98 14.12 4.95
CA LEU A 19 -2.42 13.90 4.87
C LEU A 19 -2.88 13.66 3.43
N THR A 20 -2.25 14.33 2.46
CA THR A 20 -2.55 14.10 1.03
C THR A 20 -2.19 12.67 0.65
N ASP A 21 -0.99 12.19 1.03
CA ASP A 21 -0.59 10.78 0.84
C ASP A 21 -1.64 9.84 1.44
N ALA A 22 -2.01 10.05 2.70
CA ALA A 22 -2.98 9.19 3.39
C ALA A 22 -4.36 9.18 2.70
N VAL A 23 -4.86 10.33 2.25
CA VAL A 23 -6.14 10.41 1.51
C VAL A 23 -6.06 9.71 0.16
N VAL A 24 -4.90 9.79 -0.49
CA VAL A 24 -4.66 9.26 -1.82
C VAL A 24 -4.43 7.73 -1.79
N ASP A 25 -3.65 7.25 -0.83
CA ASP A 25 -3.26 5.83 -0.70
C ASP A 25 -4.25 5.01 0.11
N ASP A 26 -4.71 5.52 1.25
CA ASP A 26 -5.58 4.78 2.17
C ASP A 26 -7.08 4.99 1.87
N GLY A 27 -7.40 5.79 0.85
CA GLY A 27 -8.77 5.96 0.37
C GLY A 27 -9.72 6.57 1.40
N ILE A 28 -9.19 7.42 2.29
CA ILE A 28 -9.92 8.10 3.38
C ILE A 28 -10.83 9.21 2.82
N LYS A 29 -11.68 8.89 1.84
CA LYS A 29 -12.69 9.81 1.34
C LYS A 29 -13.90 9.08 0.75
N PRO A 30 -15.12 9.59 0.99
CA PRO A 30 -16.29 9.20 0.21
C PRO A 30 -16.06 9.49 -1.29
N ARG A 31 -16.60 8.64 -2.19
CA ARG A 31 -16.48 8.80 -3.65
C ARG A 31 -16.91 10.18 -4.19
N THR A 32 -17.69 10.95 -3.42
CA THR A 32 -18.16 12.30 -3.75
C THR A 32 -17.09 13.39 -3.56
N LEU A 33 -16.01 13.13 -2.83
CA LEU A 33 -14.91 14.07 -2.56
C LEU A 33 -13.67 13.79 -3.45
N GLY A 34 -13.90 13.40 -4.70
CA GLY A 34 -12.84 13.07 -5.67
C GLY A 34 -11.82 14.19 -5.91
N TRP A 35 -12.16 15.45 -5.63
CA TRP A 35 -11.30 16.63 -5.82
C TRP A 35 -10.42 16.97 -4.60
N LEU A 36 -10.69 16.38 -3.43
CA LEU A 36 -10.07 16.77 -2.15
C LEU A 36 -8.55 16.58 -2.16
N ASP A 37 -8.06 15.47 -2.74
CA ASP A 37 -6.63 15.17 -2.86
C ASP A 37 -5.89 16.22 -3.70
N SER A 38 -6.49 16.63 -4.80
CA SER A 38 -5.95 17.61 -5.74
C SER A 38 -5.91 19.00 -5.10
N ALA A 39 -6.96 19.35 -4.34
CA ALA A 39 -7.01 20.61 -3.60
C ALA A 39 -6.00 20.65 -2.45
N MET A 40 -5.86 19.57 -1.68
CA MET A 40 -4.84 19.47 -0.62
C MET A 40 -3.44 19.50 -1.21
N GLY A 41 -3.22 18.79 -2.33
CA GLY A 41 -2.01 18.85 -3.14
C GLY A 41 -1.61 20.27 -3.50
N LEU A 42 -2.52 20.98 -4.19
CA LEU A 42 -2.31 22.37 -4.57
C LEU A 42 -2.05 23.27 -3.35
N ALA A 43 -2.79 23.08 -2.26
CA ALA A 43 -2.68 23.89 -1.05
C ALA A 43 -1.29 23.75 -0.41
N TYR A 44 -0.78 22.52 -0.20
CA TYR A 44 0.54 22.34 0.40
C TYR A 44 1.65 22.84 -0.53
N GLY A 45 1.47 22.72 -1.84
CA GLY A 45 2.35 23.33 -2.84
C GLY A 45 2.43 24.85 -2.74
N ILE A 46 1.29 25.52 -2.66
CA ILE A 46 1.22 26.98 -2.48
C ILE A 46 1.86 27.40 -1.16
N ILE A 47 1.56 26.70 -0.06
CA ILE A 47 2.12 27.00 1.27
C ILE A 47 3.64 26.82 1.26
N GLY A 48 4.14 25.72 0.68
CA GLY A 48 5.57 25.48 0.53
C GLY A 48 6.26 26.54 -0.36
N GLY A 49 5.60 26.94 -1.45
CA GLY A 49 6.07 28.05 -2.29
C GLY A 49 6.16 29.37 -1.54
N LEU A 50 5.13 29.71 -0.74
CA LEU A 50 5.15 30.93 0.08
C LEU A 50 6.25 30.88 1.13
N ALA A 51 6.48 29.73 1.77
CA ALA A 51 7.59 29.55 2.70
C ALA A 51 8.95 29.75 2.00
N ALA A 52 9.13 29.23 0.78
CA ALA A 52 10.36 29.38 0.00
C ALA A 52 10.70 30.86 -0.29
N THR A 53 9.69 31.71 -0.44
CA THR A 53 9.89 33.16 -0.66
C THR A 53 10.33 33.90 0.61
N GLY A 54 10.36 33.23 1.77
CA GLY A 54 10.73 33.81 3.05
C GLY A 54 12.21 34.17 3.20
N GLY A 55 13.09 33.61 2.36
CA GLY A 55 14.52 33.88 2.37
C GLY A 55 15.36 32.74 1.83
N THR A 56 16.68 32.96 1.72
CA THR A 56 17.63 31.98 1.16
C THR A 56 17.57 30.63 1.87
N GLN A 57 17.47 30.63 3.20
CA GLN A 57 17.44 29.42 4.01
C GLN A 57 16.19 28.58 3.72
N PHE A 58 15.02 29.23 3.71
CA PHE A 58 13.75 28.57 3.42
C PHE A 58 13.66 28.09 1.98
N ALA A 59 14.09 28.91 1.01
CA ALA A 59 14.18 28.50 -0.40
C ALA A 59 15.03 27.24 -0.56
N THR A 60 16.20 27.22 0.09
CA THR A 60 17.12 26.07 0.05
C THR A 60 16.47 24.80 0.61
N VAL A 61 15.80 24.88 1.77
CA VAL A 61 15.14 23.71 2.39
C VAL A 61 13.96 23.22 1.55
N VAL A 62 13.08 24.13 1.10
CA VAL A 62 11.91 23.75 0.27
C VAL A 62 12.34 23.06 -1.02
N ILE A 63 13.38 23.59 -1.68
CA ILE A 63 13.90 22.98 -2.92
C ILE A 63 14.58 21.65 -2.63
N ALA A 64 15.34 21.53 -1.53
CA ALA A 64 15.95 20.26 -1.14
C ALA A 64 14.90 19.17 -0.93
N ILE A 65 13.83 19.47 -0.17
CA ILE A 65 12.71 18.54 0.06
C ILE A 65 12.03 18.18 -1.26
N THR A 66 11.71 19.19 -2.09
CA THR A 66 11.03 18.98 -3.37
C THR A 66 11.86 18.09 -4.31
N LEU A 67 13.16 18.35 -4.43
CA LEU A 67 14.06 17.53 -5.25
C LEU A 67 14.28 16.14 -4.67
N GLY A 68 14.36 16.01 -3.34
CA GLY A 68 14.43 14.71 -2.67
C GLY A 68 13.20 13.84 -2.95
N VAL A 69 12.00 14.42 -2.86
CA VAL A 69 10.73 13.73 -3.18
C VAL A 69 10.65 13.34 -4.65
N LEU A 70 11.07 14.24 -5.56
CA LEU A 70 11.15 13.95 -7.00
C LEU A 70 12.10 12.79 -7.30
N ALA A 71 13.30 12.81 -6.71
CA ALA A 71 14.31 11.77 -6.91
C ALA A 71 13.88 10.42 -6.33
N GLY A 72 13.13 10.42 -5.23
CA GLY A 72 12.54 9.21 -4.64
C GLY A 72 11.38 8.61 -5.44
N GLY A 73 10.95 9.23 -6.54
CA GLY A 73 9.87 8.70 -7.39
C GLY A 73 8.48 8.74 -6.75
N LYS A 74 8.30 9.46 -5.65
CA LYS A 74 7.05 9.53 -4.87
C LYS A 74 5.96 10.42 -5.49
N ILE A 75 6.19 10.94 -6.70
CA ILE A 75 5.25 11.80 -7.43
C ILE A 75 4.62 10.97 -8.56
N ASP A 76 3.94 9.90 -8.17
CA ASP A 76 3.23 9.00 -9.09
C ASP A 76 1.79 9.47 -9.36
N ARG A 77 1.26 10.41 -8.56
CA ARG A 77 -0.16 10.80 -8.58
C ARG A 77 -0.41 12.29 -8.79
N ARG A 78 -1.60 12.57 -9.35
CA ARG A 78 -2.05 13.92 -9.75
C ARG A 78 -1.99 14.94 -8.61
N ALA A 79 -2.27 14.52 -7.38
CA ALA A 79 -2.25 15.41 -6.21
C ALA A 79 -0.86 16.06 -6.00
N HIS A 80 0.22 15.28 -6.07
CA HIS A 80 1.59 15.80 -5.93
C HIS A 80 2.03 16.64 -7.14
N GLN A 81 1.50 16.36 -8.33
CA GLN A 81 1.72 17.22 -9.51
C GLN A 81 1.09 18.60 -9.31
N TYR A 82 -0.12 18.68 -8.76
CA TYR A 82 -0.75 19.96 -8.40
C TYR A 82 0.04 20.71 -7.33
N ALA A 83 0.70 20.01 -6.41
CA ALA A 83 1.56 20.65 -5.44
C ALA A 83 2.79 21.30 -6.07
N ILE A 84 3.48 20.61 -6.99
CA ILE A 84 4.58 21.20 -7.74
C ILE A 84 4.08 22.42 -8.53
N ALA A 85 2.93 22.30 -9.19
CA ALA A 85 2.34 23.42 -9.94
C ALA A 85 2.03 24.62 -9.02
N GLY A 86 1.49 24.38 -7.83
CA GLY A 86 1.25 25.41 -6.82
C GLY A 86 2.53 26.10 -6.35
N LEU A 87 3.56 25.32 -6.04
CA LEU A 87 4.87 25.82 -5.63
C LEU A 87 5.50 26.69 -6.73
N LEU A 88 5.55 26.17 -7.96
CA LEU A 88 6.10 26.89 -9.12
C LEU A 88 5.29 28.15 -9.44
N GLY A 89 3.96 28.10 -9.28
CA GLY A 89 3.09 29.26 -9.46
C GLY A 89 3.40 30.39 -8.49
N VAL A 90 3.58 30.07 -7.19
CA VAL A 90 3.99 31.08 -6.19
C VAL A 90 5.38 31.63 -6.51
N VAL A 91 6.33 30.76 -6.85
CA VAL A 91 7.69 31.17 -7.21
C VAL A 91 7.70 32.07 -8.45
N ALA A 92 6.87 31.80 -9.45
CA ALA A 92 6.76 32.62 -10.66
C ALA A 92 6.16 34.01 -10.37
N LEU A 93 5.23 34.10 -9.41
CA LEU A 93 4.54 35.36 -9.06
C LEU A 93 5.35 36.24 -8.10
N VAL A 94 6.02 35.64 -7.12
CA VAL A 94 6.71 36.37 -6.04
C VAL A 94 8.21 36.46 -6.28
N GLY A 95 8.78 35.51 -7.01
CA GLY A 95 10.21 35.36 -7.21
C GLY A 95 10.84 34.41 -6.19
N LEU A 96 11.91 33.73 -6.61
CA LEU A 96 12.68 32.84 -5.74
C LEU A 96 13.93 33.59 -5.23
N PRO A 97 14.17 33.64 -3.91
CA PRO A 97 15.44 34.10 -3.38
C PRO A 97 16.62 33.27 -3.89
N ALA A 98 17.83 33.76 -3.70
CA ALA A 98 19.03 32.95 -3.92
C ALA A 98 18.99 31.68 -3.06
N VAL A 99 19.67 30.62 -3.50
CA VAL A 99 19.78 29.36 -2.76
C VAL A 99 21.21 29.14 -2.34
N ASN A 100 21.41 28.59 -1.14
CA ASN A 100 22.72 28.15 -0.72
C ASN A 100 23.00 26.77 -1.32
N VAL A 101 23.79 26.74 -2.41
CA VAL A 101 24.06 25.52 -3.17
C VAL A 101 24.74 24.43 -2.33
N TRP A 102 25.65 24.80 -1.43
CA TRP A 102 26.35 23.84 -0.58
C TRP A 102 25.39 23.18 0.43
N MET A 103 24.53 24.00 1.04
CA MET A 103 23.51 23.48 1.94
C MET A 103 22.47 22.66 1.19
N LEU A 104 22.08 23.07 -0.02
CA LEU A 104 21.18 22.31 -0.88
C LEU A 104 21.72 20.90 -1.17
N ILE A 105 22.99 20.80 -1.57
CA ILE A 105 23.66 19.52 -1.84
C ILE A 105 23.68 18.65 -0.58
N LEU A 106 24.03 19.22 0.57
CA LEU A 106 24.06 18.49 1.84
C LEU A 106 22.70 17.91 2.19
N LEU A 107 21.64 18.74 2.14
CA LEU A 107 20.29 18.33 2.51
C LEU A 107 19.74 17.27 1.55
N ILE A 108 19.96 17.41 0.24
CA ILE A 108 19.57 16.38 -0.74
C ILE A 108 20.30 15.07 -0.48
N ALA A 109 21.62 15.12 -0.23
CA ALA A 109 22.40 13.93 0.06
C ALA A 109 21.94 13.24 1.35
N ALA A 110 21.69 14.00 2.41
CA ALA A 110 21.17 13.48 3.68
C ALA A 110 19.78 12.83 3.51
N ALA A 111 18.86 13.50 2.81
CA ALA A 111 17.53 12.95 2.50
C ALA A 111 17.61 11.66 1.66
N ALA A 112 18.54 11.58 0.70
CA ALA A 112 18.76 10.37 -0.08
C ALA A 112 19.32 9.22 0.76
N VAL A 113 20.14 9.51 1.77
CA VAL A 113 20.60 8.52 2.74
C VAL A 113 19.44 8.04 3.60
N ASP A 114 18.59 8.93 4.11
CA ASP A 114 17.40 8.55 4.89
C ASP A 114 16.48 7.61 4.10
N GLU A 115 16.29 7.85 2.81
CA GLU A 115 15.49 6.97 1.96
C GLU A 115 16.12 5.57 1.87
N LYS A 116 17.41 5.48 1.54
CA LYS A 116 18.12 4.18 1.46
C LYS A 116 18.18 3.45 2.80
N VAL A 117 18.35 4.18 3.89
CA VAL A 117 18.39 3.61 5.25
C VAL A 117 17.02 3.06 5.65
N SER A 118 15.95 3.79 5.30
CA SER A 118 14.56 3.32 5.46
C SER A 118 14.29 2.04 4.68
N ASP A 119 14.78 1.92 3.44
CA ASP A 119 14.62 0.70 2.62
C ASP A 119 15.31 -0.52 3.26
N ILE A 120 16.53 -0.34 3.80
CA ILE A 120 17.26 -1.41 4.49
C ILE A 120 16.51 -1.85 5.76
N ALA A 121 15.80 -0.93 6.42
CA ALA A 121 15.03 -1.22 7.61
C ALA A 121 13.84 -2.15 7.34
N GLU A 122 13.34 -2.25 6.10
CA GLU A 122 12.25 -3.18 5.74
C GLU A 122 12.64 -4.66 5.91
N PHE A 123 13.93 -4.96 5.80
CA PHE A 123 14.48 -6.32 5.95
C PHE A 123 14.84 -6.66 7.40
N ARG A 124 14.62 -5.75 8.35
CA ARG A 124 14.95 -5.92 9.77
C ARG A 124 13.70 -5.89 10.65
N ARG A 125 13.71 -6.63 11.77
CA ARG A 125 12.58 -6.75 12.72
C ARG A 125 12.95 -6.38 14.17
N ASP A 126 14.20 -6.01 14.40
CA ASP A 126 14.75 -5.67 15.70
C ASP A 126 14.61 -4.16 16.01
N ILE A 127 15.08 -3.73 17.18
CA ILE A 127 15.00 -2.34 17.60
C ILE A 127 15.74 -1.39 16.64
N THR A 128 16.77 -1.88 15.93
CA THR A 128 17.48 -1.09 14.92
C THR A 128 16.58 -0.73 13.75
N ALA A 129 15.63 -1.59 13.36
CA ALA A 129 14.66 -1.28 12.33
C ALA A 129 13.79 -0.06 12.68
N LYS A 130 13.43 0.13 13.96
CA LYS A 130 12.66 1.30 14.40
C LYS A 130 13.48 2.59 14.28
N ILE A 131 14.76 2.53 14.62
CA ILE A 131 15.68 3.68 14.55
C ILE A 131 15.94 4.07 13.09
N LEU A 132 16.19 3.08 12.22
CA LEU A 132 16.46 3.32 10.80
C LEU A 132 15.20 3.87 10.07
N LYS A 133 14.00 3.48 10.50
CA LYS A 133 12.73 4.03 10.00
C LYS A 133 12.45 5.47 10.44
N ALA A 134 13.14 5.97 11.47
CA ALA A 134 12.94 7.32 11.98
C ALA A 134 13.60 8.43 11.13
N ARG A 135 14.34 8.07 10.08
CA ARG A 135 14.88 9.01 9.06
C ARG A 135 15.60 10.24 9.63
N ILE A 136 16.42 10.02 10.66
CA ILE A 136 17.05 11.11 11.45
C ILE A 136 18.29 11.76 10.80
N VAL A 137 18.74 11.28 9.63
CA VAL A 137 20.02 11.71 9.04
C VAL A 137 19.92 13.16 8.57
N LEU A 138 18.80 13.55 7.99
CA LEU A 138 18.53 14.92 7.53
C LEU A 138 18.52 15.93 8.68
N GLU A 139 17.91 15.61 9.82
CA GLU A 139 17.86 16.46 11.02
C GLU A 139 19.25 16.62 11.62
N ILE A 140 20.01 15.52 11.72
CA ILE A 140 21.38 15.55 12.26
C ILE A 140 22.29 16.36 11.33
N ALA A 141 22.21 16.14 10.02
CA ALA A 141 23.01 16.87 9.04
C ALA A 141 22.67 18.37 9.04
N SER A 142 21.39 18.72 9.06
CA SER A 142 20.95 20.12 9.11
C SER A 142 21.32 20.79 10.43
N LEU A 143 21.24 20.10 11.57
CA LEU A 143 21.69 20.61 12.88
C LEU A 143 23.20 20.87 12.89
N GLY A 144 24.00 19.90 12.44
CA GLY A 144 25.45 20.01 12.41
C GLY A 144 25.93 21.15 11.51
N ALA A 145 25.35 21.28 10.31
CA ALA A 145 25.64 22.39 9.42
C ALA A 145 25.17 23.74 9.99
N SER A 146 23.99 23.78 10.59
CA SER A 146 23.48 24.99 11.25
C SER A 146 24.39 25.47 12.38
N ALA A 147 24.92 24.55 13.19
CA ALA A 147 25.87 24.86 14.25
C ALA A 147 27.21 25.38 13.70
N TYR A 148 27.69 24.81 12.58
CA TYR A 148 28.92 25.25 11.92
C TYR A 148 28.81 26.67 11.35
N PHE A 149 27.68 27.00 10.71
CA PHE A 149 27.44 28.32 10.11
C PHE A 149 26.83 29.34 11.09
N ASN A 150 26.53 28.93 12.33
CA ASN A 150 25.82 29.72 13.34
C ASN A 150 24.48 30.31 12.82
N ASP A 151 23.76 29.52 12.01
CA ASP A 151 22.44 29.85 11.47
C ASP A 151 21.53 28.62 11.59
N PHE A 152 20.69 28.63 12.63
CA PHE A 152 19.76 27.54 12.94
C PHE A 152 18.47 27.57 12.13
N THR A 153 18.33 28.50 11.18
CA THR A 153 17.13 28.60 10.35
C THR A 153 16.91 27.33 9.52
N TYR A 154 17.97 26.73 8.98
CA TYR A 154 17.87 25.49 8.22
C TYR A 154 17.38 24.31 9.08
N PHE A 155 17.97 24.13 10.26
CA PHE A 155 17.56 23.09 11.19
C PHE A 155 16.10 23.25 11.62
N PHE A 156 15.69 24.45 12.04
CA PHE A 156 14.29 24.67 12.44
C PHE A 156 13.31 24.53 11.28
N ALA A 157 13.71 24.88 10.05
CA ALA A 157 12.90 24.68 8.86
C ALA A 157 12.67 23.20 8.55
N VAL A 158 13.73 22.38 8.59
CA VAL A 158 13.66 20.92 8.43
C VAL A 158 12.82 20.31 9.55
N LEU A 159 13.15 20.62 10.81
CA LEU A 159 12.46 20.12 11.99
C LEU A 159 10.96 20.47 11.97
N SER A 160 10.60 21.68 11.56
CA SER A 160 9.21 22.08 11.51
C SER A 160 8.42 21.31 10.46
N PHE A 161 8.99 21.08 9.27
CA PHE A 161 8.37 20.25 8.24
C PHE A 161 8.15 18.83 8.75
N ASP A 162 9.17 18.24 9.40
CA ASP A 162 9.12 16.89 9.94
C ASP A 162 8.09 16.73 11.07
N ILE A 163 8.03 17.68 12.01
CA ILE A 163 6.99 17.72 13.05
C ILE A 163 5.59 17.73 12.43
N GLY A 164 5.38 18.53 11.38
CA GLY A 164 4.12 18.56 10.65
C GLY A 164 3.78 17.23 10.02
N TYR A 165 4.75 16.63 9.32
CA TYR A 165 4.61 15.32 8.68
C TYR A 165 4.25 14.21 9.68
N HIS A 166 4.95 14.11 10.81
CA HIS A 166 4.65 13.12 11.85
C HIS A 166 3.35 13.39 12.60
N ALA A 167 2.96 14.65 12.79
CA ALA A 167 1.66 14.99 13.35
C ALA A 167 0.52 14.48 12.45
N ALA A 168 0.65 14.64 11.13
CA ALA A 168 -0.29 14.08 10.16
C ALA A 168 -0.31 12.55 10.18
N GLU A 169 0.84 11.89 10.28
CA GLU A 169 0.92 10.43 10.41
C GLU A 169 0.20 9.92 11.66
N TRP A 170 0.39 10.59 12.79
CA TRP A 170 -0.30 10.29 14.04
C TRP A 170 -1.83 10.52 13.94
N LEU A 171 -2.26 11.60 13.29
CA LEU A 171 -3.68 11.88 13.05
C LEU A 171 -4.31 10.85 12.09
N ALA A 172 -3.64 10.55 10.98
CA ALA A 172 -4.08 9.57 10.00
C ALA A 172 -4.17 8.17 10.63
N GLY A 173 -3.19 7.77 11.44
CA GLY A 173 -3.23 6.48 12.17
C GLY A 173 -4.39 6.34 13.16
N ARG A 174 -5.03 7.44 13.58
CA ARG A 174 -6.29 7.41 14.36
C ARG A 174 -7.54 7.37 13.50
N MET A 175 -7.47 7.85 12.26
CA MET A 175 -8.60 7.95 11.33
C MET A 175 -8.70 6.74 10.39
N VAL A 176 -7.58 6.10 10.06
CA VAL A 176 -7.52 4.88 9.24
C VAL A 176 -7.51 3.67 10.17
N PRO A 177 -8.61 2.90 10.28
CA PRO A 177 -8.51 1.57 10.86
C PRO A 177 -7.52 0.75 10.02
N ASP A 178 -6.51 0.17 10.68
CA ASP A 178 -5.39 -0.58 10.08
C ASP A 178 -5.84 -1.36 8.84
N SER A 179 -5.42 -0.91 7.65
CA SER A 179 -5.88 -1.39 6.34
C SER A 179 -5.29 -2.76 5.96
N ARG A 180 -4.88 -3.57 6.94
CA ARG A 180 -4.53 -4.96 6.66
C ARG A 180 -5.79 -5.70 6.29
N ILE A 181 -5.88 -6.04 5.01
CA ILE A 181 -6.96 -6.82 4.47
C ILE A 181 -6.94 -8.22 5.12
N GLU A 182 -7.76 -8.42 6.15
CA GLU A 182 -8.04 -9.74 6.69
C GLU A 182 -8.75 -10.56 5.61
N GLY A 183 -8.34 -11.81 5.47
CA GLY A 183 -8.94 -12.71 4.49
C GLY A 183 -9.35 -14.02 5.14
N THR A 184 -10.44 -14.59 4.67
CA THR A 184 -10.88 -15.92 5.10
C THR A 184 -10.44 -16.94 4.06
N HIS A 185 -9.70 -17.97 4.48
CA HIS A 185 -9.33 -19.11 3.64
C HIS A 185 -10.06 -20.34 4.15
N LEU A 186 -11.03 -20.80 3.37
CA LEU A 186 -11.75 -22.04 3.59
C LEU A 186 -11.08 -23.15 2.78
N ILE A 187 -10.54 -24.14 3.48
CA ILE A 187 -9.92 -25.35 2.92
C ILE A 187 -10.91 -26.49 3.13
N MET A 188 -11.22 -27.25 2.09
CA MET A 188 -12.21 -28.33 2.13
C MET A 188 -11.67 -29.60 1.48
N ASP A 189 -11.71 -30.70 2.23
CA ASP A 189 -11.48 -32.05 1.70
C ASP A 189 -12.81 -32.79 1.65
N LEU A 190 -13.17 -33.27 0.45
CA LEU A 190 -14.46 -33.90 0.16
C LEU A 190 -14.27 -35.38 -0.16
N SER A 191 -15.12 -36.23 0.40
CA SER A 191 -15.16 -37.68 0.14
C SER A 191 -16.54 -38.12 -0.36
N ASP A 192 -16.59 -39.32 -0.95
CA ASP A 192 -17.80 -39.90 -1.56
C ASP A 192 -18.37 -39.06 -2.72
N CYS A 193 -17.53 -38.27 -3.38
CA CYS A 193 -17.95 -37.42 -4.50
C CYS A 193 -18.45 -38.22 -5.70
N ARG A 194 -19.16 -37.54 -6.59
CA ARG A 194 -19.57 -38.10 -7.88
C ARG A 194 -18.38 -38.23 -8.84
N ARG A 195 -17.96 -39.46 -9.10
CA ARG A 195 -16.83 -39.78 -9.99
C ARG A 195 -16.92 -39.13 -11.37
N ASP A 196 -18.12 -39.08 -11.95
CA ASP A 196 -18.37 -38.48 -13.26
C ASP A 196 -18.11 -36.96 -13.27
N ARG A 197 -18.41 -36.27 -12.17
CA ARG A 197 -18.14 -34.84 -12.01
C ARG A 197 -16.65 -34.56 -11.80
N LEU A 198 -16.00 -35.39 -10.98
CA LEU A 198 -14.57 -35.26 -10.69
C LEU A 198 -13.71 -35.50 -11.94
N ALA A 199 -14.11 -36.43 -12.80
CA ALA A 199 -13.39 -36.77 -14.01
C ALA A 199 -13.67 -35.83 -15.19
N ASP A 200 -14.63 -34.90 -15.10
CA ASP A 200 -15.00 -34.02 -16.20
C ASP A 200 -14.38 -32.62 -16.05
N ALA A 201 -13.35 -32.33 -16.86
CA ALA A 201 -12.71 -31.02 -16.91
C ALA A 201 -13.67 -29.90 -17.33
N ASN A 202 -14.70 -30.18 -18.12
CA ASN A 202 -15.69 -29.17 -18.50
C ASN A 202 -16.62 -28.85 -17.32
N TYR A 203 -16.95 -29.87 -16.52
CA TYR A 203 -17.68 -29.68 -15.27
C TYR A 203 -16.88 -28.84 -14.28
N VAL A 204 -15.62 -29.18 -14.04
CA VAL A 204 -14.72 -28.43 -13.14
C VAL A 204 -14.54 -26.98 -13.61
N ARG A 205 -14.35 -26.75 -14.91
CA ARG A 205 -14.29 -25.41 -15.49
C ARG A 205 -15.55 -24.61 -15.22
N ARG A 206 -16.73 -25.21 -15.40
CA ARG A 206 -18.02 -24.57 -15.13
C ARG A 206 -18.20 -24.27 -13.64
N PHE A 207 -17.82 -25.22 -12.78
CA PHE A 207 -17.83 -25.06 -11.33
C PHE A 207 -17.01 -23.84 -10.90
N LEU A 208 -15.75 -23.73 -11.33
CA LEU A 208 -14.88 -22.58 -11.01
C LEU A 208 -15.38 -21.27 -11.62
N ARG A 209 -16.03 -21.32 -12.78
CA ARG A 209 -16.60 -20.13 -13.42
C ARG A 209 -17.80 -19.57 -12.67
N GLU A 210 -18.67 -20.44 -12.15
CA GLU A 210 -19.93 -20.05 -11.52
C GLU A 210 -19.82 -19.81 -10.01
N LEU A 211 -18.97 -20.57 -9.31
CA LEU A 211 -18.87 -20.54 -7.86
C LEU A 211 -18.64 -19.13 -7.31
N PRO A 212 -17.72 -18.28 -7.84
CA PRO A 212 -17.50 -16.94 -7.32
C PRO A 212 -18.79 -16.11 -7.24
N SER A 213 -19.57 -16.07 -8.32
CA SER A 213 -20.80 -15.30 -8.39
C SER A 213 -21.88 -15.75 -7.39
N LYS A 214 -21.91 -17.05 -7.06
CA LYS A 214 -22.88 -17.62 -6.09
C LYS A 214 -22.58 -17.22 -4.64
N VAL A 215 -21.36 -16.77 -4.35
CA VAL A 215 -20.93 -16.31 -3.02
C VAL A 215 -20.51 -14.84 -2.99
N GLY A 216 -20.93 -14.06 -4.00
CA GLY A 216 -20.68 -12.61 -4.03
C GLY A 216 -19.23 -12.23 -4.33
N MET A 217 -18.45 -13.13 -4.92
CA MET A 217 -17.08 -12.89 -5.36
C MET A 217 -17.02 -12.59 -6.86
N THR A 218 -16.05 -11.77 -7.25
CA THR A 218 -15.86 -11.35 -8.64
C THR A 218 -14.70 -12.11 -9.26
N ARG A 219 -14.96 -12.86 -10.32
CA ARG A 219 -13.93 -13.58 -11.09
C ARG A 219 -13.10 -12.62 -11.97
N ILE A 220 -11.78 -12.80 -12.01
CA ILE A 220 -10.87 -12.15 -12.97
C ILE A 220 -10.39 -13.20 -13.97
N GLY A 221 -10.97 -13.19 -15.18
CA GLY A 221 -10.53 -14.08 -16.27
C GLY A 221 -11.04 -15.52 -16.18
N GLU A 222 -10.84 -16.28 -17.26
CA GLU A 222 -11.32 -17.66 -17.39
C GLU A 222 -10.54 -18.64 -16.48
N PRO A 223 -11.22 -19.65 -15.89
CA PRO A 223 -10.52 -20.68 -15.11
C PRO A 223 -9.50 -21.44 -15.95
N VAL A 224 -8.34 -21.71 -15.37
CA VAL A 224 -7.33 -22.60 -15.92
C VAL A 224 -7.62 -24.01 -15.41
N VAL A 225 -7.75 -24.99 -16.30
CA VAL A 225 -8.12 -26.38 -15.94
C VAL A 225 -7.32 -27.37 -16.77
N HIS A 226 -6.68 -28.33 -16.10
CA HIS A 226 -5.87 -29.37 -16.69
C HIS A 226 -6.33 -30.76 -16.23
N ARG A 227 -6.41 -31.71 -17.17
CA ARG A 227 -6.51 -33.13 -16.84
C ARG A 227 -5.10 -33.64 -16.54
N LEU A 228 -4.94 -34.31 -15.41
CA LEU A 228 -3.67 -34.90 -15.00
C LEU A 228 -3.76 -36.42 -15.12
N PRO A 229 -2.82 -37.07 -15.82
CA PRO A 229 -2.72 -38.52 -15.81
C PRO A 229 -2.25 -39.01 -14.44
N PRO A 230 -2.49 -40.28 -14.08
CA PRO A 230 -1.92 -40.87 -12.87
C PRO A 230 -0.40 -40.77 -12.85
N SER A 231 0.20 -40.50 -11.69
CA SER A 231 1.66 -40.41 -11.58
C SER A 231 2.32 -41.77 -11.69
N GLN A 232 3.50 -41.81 -12.34
CA GLN A 232 4.27 -43.04 -12.52
C GLN A 232 4.79 -43.63 -11.19
N ARG A 233 4.80 -42.85 -10.12
CA ARG A 233 5.20 -43.27 -8.77
C ARG A 233 4.01 -43.73 -7.91
N GLY A 234 2.79 -43.74 -8.46
CA GLY A 234 1.58 -44.24 -7.80
C GLY A 234 0.98 -43.33 -6.71
N ALA A 235 1.59 -42.17 -6.44
CA ALA A 235 1.15 -41.26 -5.39
C ALA A 235 -0.05 -40.37 -5.79
N ASP A 236 -0.31 -40.24 -7.08
CA ASP A 236 -1.38 -39.40 -7.62
C ASP A 236 -2.23 -40.28 -8.56
N PRO A 237 -3.51 -40.54 -8.25
CA PRO A 237 -4.38 -41.36 -9.08
C PRO A 237 -4.85 -40.65 -10.36
N GLY A 238 -4.40 -39.41 -10.61
CA GLY A 238 -4.81 -38.58 -11.73
C GLY A 238 -6.20 -37.97 -11.50
N GLY A 239 -6.62 -37.10 -12.40
CA GLY A 239 -7.89 -36.40 -12.30
C GLY A 239 -7.91 -35.05 -13.00
N VAL A 240 -8.46 -34.04 -12.32
CA VAL A 240 -8.59 -32.68 -12.84
C VAL A 240 -8.10 -31.68 -11.80
N SER A 241 -7.19 -30.81 -12.21
CA SER A 241 -6.75 -29.66 -11.43
C SER A 241 -7.27 -28.38 -12.07
N GLY A 242 -7.78 -27.46 -11.27
CA GLY A 242 -8.30 -26.20 -11.76
C GLY A 242 -8.07 -25.03 -10.80
N PHE A 243 -7.96 -23.84 -11.38
CA PHE A 243 -7.70 -22.61 -10.64
C PHE A 243 -8.45 -21.43 -11.29
N VAL A 244 -8.96 -20.52 -10.49
CA VAL A 244 -9.52 -19.25 -10.96
C VAL A 244 -9.10 -18.11 -10.05
N VAL A 245 -8.65 -17.02 -10.67
CA VAL A 245 -8.35 -15.77 -9.97
C VAL A 245 -9.66 -15.02 -9.71
N ILE A 246 -9.83 -14.49 -8.51
CA ILE A 246 -10.91 -13.57 -8.17
C ILE A 246 -10.31 -12.21 -7.79
N ALA A 247 -11.11 -11.15 -7.80
CA ALA A 247 -10.67 -9.78 -7.52
C ALA A 247 -9.92 -9.63 -6.20
N GLU A 248 -10.18 -10.54 -5.27
CA GLU A 248 -9.77 -10.47 -3.88
C GLU A 248 -9.13 -11.80 -3.42
N SER A 249 -8.43 -12.51 -4.34
CA SER A 249 -7.55 -13.71 -4.20
C SER A 249 -7.83 -14.85 -5.20
N HIS A 250 -8.27 -16.05 -4.78
CA HIS A 250 -8.42 -17.21 -5.67
C HIS A 250 -9.33 -18.35 -5.17
N ILE A 251 -9.68 -19.25 -6.10
CA ILE A 251 -10.30 -20.55 -5.83
C ILE A 251 -9.54 -21.65 -6.58
N SER A 252 -9.18 -22.74 -5.91
CA SER A 252 -8.57 -23.94 -6.51
C SER A 252 -9.36 -25.20 -6.23
N ILE A 253 -9.20 -26.19 -7.11
CA ILE A 253 -9.76 -27.53 -6.96
C ILE A 253 -8.81 -28.57 -7.55
N HIS A 254 -8.61 -29.65 -6.81
CA HIS A 254 -7.92 -30.86 -7.24
C HIS A 254 -8.84 -32.05 -7.04
N THR A 255 -9.05 -32.86 -8.09
CA THR A 255 -9.96 -34.00 -8.04
C THR A 255 -9.22 -35.32 -8.19
N PHE A 256 -9.71 -36.35 -7.51
CA PHE A 256 -9.20 -37.72 -7.53
C PHE A 256 -10.35 -38.68 -7.83
N PRO A 257 -10.73 -38.88 -9.11
CA PRO A 257 -11.92 -39.65 -9.46
C PRO A 257 -11.85 -41.13 -9.04
N ALA A 258 -10.65 -41.71 -8.93
CA ALA A 258 -10.46 -43.11 -8.53
C ALA A 258 -10.85 -43.35 -7.06
N THR A 259 -10.51 -42.42 -6.17
CA THR A 259 -10.83 -42.46 -4.74
C THR A 259 -12.13 -41.72 -4.39
N ARG A 260 -12.74 -41.04 -5.37
CA ARG A 260 -13.94 -40.21 -5.21
C ARG A 260 -13.73 -39.05 -4.24
N GLU A 261 -12.55 -38.46 -4.29
CA GLU A 261 -12.13 -37.36 -3.42
C GLU A 261 -11.87 -36.07 -4.20
N ALA A 262 -12.00 -34.94 -3.53
CA ALA A 262 -11.59 -33.65 -4.05
C ALA A 262 -11.10 -32.75 -2.93
N SER A 263 -10.08 -31.94 -3.21
CA SER A 263 -9.63 -30.86 -2.34
C SER A 263 -9.98 -29.52 -3.00
N VAL A 264 -10.58 -28.61 -2.25
CA VAL A 264 -11.06 -27.30 -2.73
C VAL A 264 -10.63 -26.21 -1.76
N ASP A 265 -9.97 -25.19 -2.28
CA ASP A 265 -9.64 -23.98 -1.53
C ASP A 265 -10.45 -22.81 -2.04
N VAL A 266 -11.01 -22.05 -1.11
CA VAL A 266 -11.59 -20.74 -1.37
C VAL A 266 -10.93 -19.74 -0.43
N PHE A 267 -10.03 -18.94 -0.98
CA PHE A 267 -9.49 -17.79 -0.30
C PHE A 267 -10.24 -16.55 -0.78
N SER A 268 -10.56 -15.62 0.12
CA SER A 268 -11.14 -14.34 -0.23
C SER A 268 -10.84 -13.30 0.85
N CYS A 269 -10.41 -12.12 0.42
CA CYS A 269 -10.36 -10.92 1.24
C CYS A 269 -11.76 -10.33 1.51
N ARG A 270 -12.75 -10.66 0.66
CA ARG A 270 -14.16 -10.41 0.98
C ARG A 270 -14.65 -11.39 2.04
N PRO A 271 -15.40 -10.94 3.05
CA PRO A 271 -16.15 -11.84 3.92
C PRO A 271 -17.14 -12.70 3.12
N PHE A 272 -17.19 -14.00 3.46
CA PHE A 272 -18.18 -14.93 2.93
C PHE A 272 -18.65 -15.90 4.01
N ASP A 273 -19.86 -16.42 3.85
CA ASP A 273 -20.41 -17.45 4.73
C ASP A 273 -19.81 -18.82 4.37
N ALA A 274 -18.83 -19.25 5.17
CA ALA A 274 -18.13 -20.52 4.98
C ALA A 274 -19.11 -21.72 5.00
N ALA A 275 -20.06 -21.75 5.93
CA ALA A 275 -21.02 -22.85 6.05
C ALA A 275 -21.96 -22.94 4.83
N LYS A 276 -22.37 -21.77 4.28
CA LYS A 276 -23.15 -21.73 3.03
C LYS A 276 -22.33 -22.21 1.84
N LEU A 277 -21.06 -21.82 1.76
CA LEU A 277 -20.16 -22.23 0.69
C LEU A 277 -19.86 -23.73 0.75
N GLU A 278 -19.58 -24.29 1.94
CA GLU A 278 -19.41 -25.73 2.15
C GLU A 278 -20.60 -26.54 1.63
N LYS A 279 -21.83 -26.13 2.00
CA LYS A 279 -23.07 -26.77 1.51
C LYS A 279 -23.18 -26.70 -0.01
N LEU A 280 -22.81 -25.57 -0.60
CA LEU A 280 -22.83 -25.37 -2.04
C LEU A 280 -21.82 -26.26 -2.77
N VAL A 281 -20.58 -26.35 -2.26
CA VAL A 281 -19.52 -27.20 -2.83
C VAL A 281 -19.88 -28.67 -2.65
N LYS A 282 -20.35 -29.09 -1.46
CA LYS A 282 -20.82 -30.46 -1.19
C LYS A 282 -21.90 -30.90 -2.18
N LYS A 283 -22.92 -30.07 -2.41
CA LYS A 283 -23.99 -30.33 -3.39
C LYS A 283 -23.46 -30.35 -4.82
N SER A 284 -22.53 -29.46 -5.15
CA SER A 284 -21.95 -29.33 -6.49
C SER A 284 -21.03 -30.50 -6.84
N LEU A 285 -20.31 -31.09 -5.90
CA LEU A 285 -19.49 -32.28 -6.17
C LEU A 285 -20.22 -33.59 -5.88
N GLY A 286 -21.40 -33.51 -5.26
CA GLY A 286 -22.18 -34.68 -4.86
C GLY A 286 -21.46 -35.49 -3.78
N ALA A 287 -20.79 -34.79 -2.85
CA ALA A 287 -19.99 -35.39 -1.80
C ALA A 287 -20.88 -35.87 -0.64
N GLY A 288 -20.56 -37.04 -0.10
CA GLY A 288 -21.21 -37.58 1.10
C GLY A 288 -20.68 -36.92 2.36
N LYS A 289 -19.36 -36.68 2.40
CA LYS A 289 -18.64 -36.09 3.52
C LYS A 289 -17.80 -34.90 3.08
N ILE A 290 -17.61 -33.96 4.01
CA ILE A 290 -16.73 -32.80 3.86
C ILE A 290 -16.05 -32.58 5.20
N ASP A 291 -14.73 -32.47 5.18
CA ASP A 291 -13.92 -31.95 6.29
C ASP A 291 -13.42 -30.56 5.87
N SER A 292 -13.50 -29.58 6.77
CA SER A 292 -13.19 -28.20 6.41
C SER A 292 -12.47 -27.47 7.52
N GLN A 293 -11.57 -26.59 7.12
CA GLN A 293 -10.81 -25.72 8.01
C GLN A 293 -10.95 -24.28 7.53
N VAL A 294 -11.26 -23.39 8.48
CA VAL A 294 -11.32 -21.96 8.23
C VAL A 294 -10.08 -21.32 8.86
N ILE A 295 -9.20 -20.81 8.00
CA ILE A 295 -8.01 -20.07 8.42
C ILE A 295 -8.27 -18.58 8.21
N GLN A 296 -8.15 -17.82 9.29
CA GLN A 296 -8.10 -16.36 9.19
C GLN A 296 -6.68 -15.95 8.80
N ARG A 297 -6.55 -15.41 7.60
CA ARG A 297 -5.30 -14.93 7.02
C ARG A 297 -5.11 -13.49 7.49
N TRP A 298 -3.93 -13.21 8.04
CA TRP A 298 -3.57 -11.89 8.59
C TRP A 298 -4.32 -11.48 9.86
N ARG A 299 -4.81 -12.45 10.64
CA ARG A 299 -5.47 -12.21 11.94
C ARG A 299 -4.50 -11.55 12.93
N ARG A 300 -4.94 -10.52 13.64
CA ARG A 300 -4.24 -9.98 14.81
C ARG A 300 -4.34 -10.97 15.98
N GLU A 301 -3.21 -11.28 16.61
CA GLU A 301 -3.17 -11.86 17.96
C GLU A 301 -3.39 -10.78 19.02
#